data_AF-A0A7G5BYV4-F1
#
_entry.id   AF-A0A7G5BYV4-F1
#
_cell.length_a   1.000
_cell.length_b   1.000
_cell.length_c   1.000
_cell.angle_alpha   90.00
_cell.angle_beta   90.00
_cell.angle_gamma   90.00
#
_symmetry.space_group_name_H-M   'P 1'
#
loop_
_entity.id
_entity.type
_entity.pdbx_description
1 polymer ?
#
loop_
_entity_poly.entity_id
_entity_poly.type
_entity_poly.pdbx_seq_one_letter_code
_entity_poly.pdbx_strand_id
1 'polypeptide(L)' 'MYCVCREHVELAIDKFVDEYEDAPDLVNLASTEFSAWTAPDHCEWCGNKAEVLVL' A
#
# COMPACT_ATOMS: atom_id res chain seq x y z
N MET A 1 4.02 3.15 5.55
CA MET A 1 3.24 3.46 4.33
C MET A 1 3.78 2.62 3.19
N TYR A 2 2.98 1.65 2.72
CA TYR A 2 3.40 0.62 1.76
C TYR A 2 2.51 0.66 0.51
N CYS A 3 3.11 0.67 -0.68
CA CYS A 3 2.38 0.71 -1.96
C CYS A 3 2.52 -0.61 -2.70
N VAL A 4 1.44 -1.38 -2.78
CA VAL A 4 1.52 -2.82 -3.05
C VAL A 4 0.39 -3.29 -3.95
N CYS A 5 0.62 -4.39 -4.66
CA CYS A 5 -0.44 -5.04 -5.43
C CYS A 5 -1.37 -5.84 -4.50
N ARG A 6 -2.55 -6.25 -4.99
CA ARG A 6 -3.50 -7.05 -4.19
C ARG A 6 -2.92 -8.34 -3.63
N GLU A 7 -1.96 -8.96 -4.30
CA GLU A 7 -1.32 -10.19 -3.80
C GLU A 7 -0.45 -9.95 -2.56
N HIS A 8 0.16 -8.77 -2.44
CA HIS A 8 1.06 -8.46 -1.33
C HIS A 8 0.45 -7.51 -0.29
N VAL A 9 -0.84 -7.18 -0.41
CA VAL A 9 -1.53 -6.32 0.57
C VAL A 9 -1.52 -6.93 1.97
N GLU A 10 -1.72 -8.25 2.09
CA GLU A 10 -1.71 -8.95 3.37
C GLU A 10 -0.31 -8.90 4.02
N LEU A 11 0.74 -9.02 3.21
CA LEU A 11 2.12 -8.90 3.67
C LEU A 11 2.42 -7.48 4.17
N ALA A 12 1.91 -6.45 3.48
CA ALA A 12 2.03 -5.06 3.93
C ALA A 12 1.32 -4.78 5.23
N ILE A 13 0.12 -5.34 5.40
CA ILE A 13 -0.64 -5.17 6.64
C ILE A 13 0.14 -5.80 7.80
N ASP A 14 0.62 -7.04 7.63
CA ASP A 14 1.40 -7.74 8.65
C ASP A 14 2.67 -6.96 9.04
N LYS A 15 3.44 -6.52 8.05
CA LYS A 15 4.61 -5.64 8.20
C LYS A 15 4.29 -4.35 8.96
N PHE A 16 3.19 -3.70 8.59
CA PHE A 16 2.78 -2.45 9.21
C PHE A 16 2.38 -2.65 10.67
N VAL A 17 1.58 -3.68 10.96
CA VAL A 17 1.17 -3.99 12.34
C VAL A 17 2.38 -4.36 13.19
N ASP A 18 3.37 -5.08 12.64
CA ASP A 18 4.61 -5.42 13.35
C ASP A 18 5.46 -4.19 13.67
N GLU A 19 5.58 -3.24 12.73
CA GLU A 19 6.41 -2.04 12.91
C GLU A 19 5.75 -0.93 13.73
N TYR A 20 4.46 -0.69 13.50
CA TYR A 20 3.72 0.44 14.06
C TYR A 20 2.81 0.04 15.22
N GLU A 21 2.66 -1.26 15.50
CA GLU A 21 1.78 -1.83 16.52
C GLU A 21 0.31 -1.36 16.41
N ASP A 22 -0.09 -0.86 15.23
CA ASP A 22 -1.39 -0.25 14.97
C ASP A 22 -2.00 -0.78 13.66
N ALA A 23 -3.31 -0.61 13.49
CA ALA A 23 -4.02 -1.12 12.34
C ALA A 23 -3.87 -0.14 11.16
N PRO A 24 -3.35 -0.59 10.00
CA PRO A 24 -3.20 0.29 8.87
C PRO A 24 -4.54 0.62 8.21
N ASP A 25 -4.60 1.78 7.56
CA ASP A 25 -5.68 2.15 6.65
C ASP A 25 -5.38 1.66 5.22
N LEU A 26 -6.40 1.17 4.51
CA LEU A 26 -6.25 0.61 3.17
C LEU A 26 -6.92 1.52 2.14
N VAL A 27 -6.11 2.21 1.35
CA VAL A 27 -6.59 3.11 0.32
C VAL A 27 -6.40 2.49 -1.06
N ASN A 28 -7.48 2.46 -1.85
CA ASN A 28 -7.42 1.95 -3.22
C ASN A 28 -6.88 3.04 -4.17
N LEU A 29 -5.71 2.77 -4.76
CA LEU A 29 -5.02 3.70 -5.67
C LEU A 29 -5.76 3.87 -7.00
N ALA A 30 -6.55 2.88 -7.43
CA ALA A 30 -7.28 2.96 -8.69
C ALA A 30 -8.48 3.93 -8.63
N SER A 31 -8.99 4.23 -7.44
CA SER A 31 -10.14 5.11 -7.23
C SER A 31 -9.78 6.42 -6.50
N THR A 32 -8.55 6.57 -6.02
CA THR A 32 -8.14 7.70 -5.18
C THR A 32 -6.97 8.43 -5.84
N GLU A 33 -7.22 9.68 -6.23
CA GLU A 33 -6.18 10.56 -6.76
C GLU A 33 -5.66 11.46 -5.63
N PHE A 34 -4.38 11.34 -5.31
CA PHE A 34 -3.76 12.10 -4.22
C PHE A 34 -3.29 13.46 -4.75
N SER A 35 -3.87 14.55 -4.24
CA SER A 35 -3.50 15.90 -4.70
C SER A 35 -2.15 16.39 -4.15
N ALA A 36 -1.69 15.83 -3.02
CA ALA A 36 -0.50 16.30 -2.31
C ALA A 36 0.78 15.54 -2.65
N TRP A 37 0.67 14.35 -3.25
CA TRP A 37 1.81 13.49 -3.54
C TRP A 37 1.45 12.44 -4.59
N THR A 38 2.44 11.86 -5.26
CA THR A 38 2.23 10.82 -6.28
C THR A 38 2.58 9.47 -5.69
N ALA A 39 1.56 8.62 -5.51
CA ALA A 39 1.77 7.25 -5.09
C ALA A 39 2.55 6.48 -6.17
N PRO A 40 3.52 5.63 -5.80
CA PRO A 40 4.23 4.80 -6.77
C PRO A 40 3.26 3.84 -7.47
N ASP A 41 3.38 3.74 -8.80
CA ASP A 41 2.53 2.88 -9.64
C ASP A 41 2.94 1.39 -9.53
N HIS A 42 4.06 1.11 -8.89
CA HIS A 42 4.63 -0.23 -8.77
C HIS A 42 4.71 -0.70 -7.33
N CYS A 43 4.35 -1.97 -7.13
CA CYS A 43 4.48 -2.71 -5.89
C CYS A 43 5.95 -2.81 -5.50
N GLU A 44 6.27 -2.44 -4.27
CA GLU A 44 7.65 -2.46 -3.77
C GLU A 44 8.26 -3.86 -3.66
N TRP A 45 7.44 -4.92 -3.61
CA TRP A 45 7.94 -6.30 -3.49
C TRP A 45 8.14 -7.03 -4.81
N CYS A 46 7.22 -6.87 -5.76
CA CYS A 46 7.26 -7.63 -7.00
C CYS A 46 7.38 -6.75 -8.26
N GLY A 47 7.31 -5.43 -8.14
CA GLY A 47 7.35 -4.50 -9.26
C GLY A 47 6.09 -4.48 -10.14
N ASN A 48 5.10 -5.35 -9.87
CA ASN A 48 3.79 -5.31 -10.53
C ASN A 48 3.04 -4.02 -10.20
N LYS A 49 1.93 -3.76 -10.88
CA LYS A 49 1.13 -2.57 -10.62
C LYS A 49 0.65 -2.51 -9.15
N ALA A 50 0.91 -1.41 -8.46
CA ALA A 50 0.36 -1.14 -7.14
C ALA A 50 -1.12 -0.77 -7.27
N GLU A 51 -1.94 -1.37 -6.42
CA GLU A 51 -3.40 -1.16 -6.40
C GLU A 51 -3.88 -0.65 -5.04
N VAL A 52 -3.13 -0.96 -3.98
CA VAL A 52 -3.49 -0.65 -2.60
C VAL A 52 -2.34 0.05 -1.93
N LEU A 53 -2.69 1.07 -1.17
CA LEU A 53 -1.82 1.81 -0.29
C LEU A 53 -2.19 1.47 1.16
N VAL A 54 -1.20 1.04 1.92
CA VAL A 54 -1.32 0.67 3.33
C VAL A 54 -0.68 1.79 4.17
N LEU A 55 -1.47 2.43 5.02
CA LEU A 55 -1.17 3.72 5.65
C LEU A 55 -1.18 3.68 7.16
#